data_AF-A0A8J2Y7W0-F1
#
_entry.id   AF-A0A8J2Y7W0-F1
#
_cell.length_a   1.000
_cell.length_b   1.000
_cell.length_c   1.000
_cell.angle_alpha   90.00
_cell.angle_beta   90.00
_cell.angle_gamma   90.00
#
_symmetry.space_group_name_H-M   'P 1'
#
loop_
_entity.id
_entity.type
_entity.pdbx_description
1 polymer ?
#
loop_
_entity_poly.entity_id
_entity_poly.type
_entity_poly.pdbx_seq_one_letter_code
_entity_poly.pdbx_strand_id
1 'polypeptide(L)'
;MKLFHKPTLLLLLVSIFFISCQKEEIDIIDETPSDAITAASDLAKLLINTSQNSGGIDDFIDGTSCSSIQFPYEVIINGQTITIADEDDLNNLVNTTATITVVFPVTVVFEDFSTLEINSQQELNELAALCQTIDEAINCVEFVYPVTFFTYNSNNEQTGTVVINSNAELFQFITGLDAGVYIAIDFPIEVILGDGSQVTVTSNAQLQGIIENCDEPGDDPPTPLDLETVLTTDSWFVSYFFDDEDETFVFAGYEFFFNPGGEATATNGSTSIPGSWSITNSSSGQLKLNLDFGVNDPFDELEEDWKVMEFSNELIRLFDISGGDGSTDYLTFSRTPTDGGGSSEAQELRDAMTDGNWFISLYLEDGDEDETSHFNSFTFDFMENGQIAVSNSSVTLEGTWFVSGSDSNLKLVLNFIDVYPLDELDEDWSVVSFSNTLIDLIEENDDDGDILKFEKL
;
A
#
# COMPACT_ATOMS: atom_id res chain seq x y z
N MET A 1 -94.22 60.76 -24.00
CA MET A 1 -94.19 59.29 -23.87
C MET A 1 -92.73 58.87 -23.77
N LYS A 2 -92.39 58.27 -22.62
CA LYS A 2 -91.20 57.44 -22.29
C LYS A 2 -89.80 58.08 -22.19
N LEU A 3 -89.26 57.94 -20.97
CA LEU A 3 -87.86 58.07 -20.53
C LEU A 3 -86.95 57.02 -21.19
N PHE A 4 -85.62 57.21 -21.09
CA PHE A 4 -84.59 56.31 -20.49
C PHE A 4 -83.19 56.79 -20.95
N HIS A 5 -82.44 57.49 -20.09
CA HIS A 5 -81.29 57.01 -19.28
C HIS A 5 -80.03 56.61 -20.07
N LYS A 6 -78.96 57.42 -19.91
CA LYS A 6 -77.56 57.03 -20.14
C LYS A 6 -77.21 55.88 -19.18
N PRO A 7 -76.43 54.90 -19.63
CA PRO A 7 -74.98 54.93 -19.40
C PRO A 7 -74.24 54.45 -20.68
N THR A 8 -72.93 54.38 -20.86
CA THR A 8 -71.90 53.88 -19.95
C THR A 8 -70.55 54.33 -20.50
N LEU A 9 -69.86 55.12 -19.68
CA LEU A 9 -68.46 55.53 -19.73
C LEU A 9 -67.57 54.31 -19.36
N LEU A 10 -67.77 53.17 -20.04
CA LEU A 10 -67.28 51.86 -19.58
C LEU A 10 -66.65 51.03 -20.69
N LEU A 11 -65.90 51.67 -21.59
CA LEU A 11 -65.05 50.93 -22.56
C LEU A 11 -63.60 51.42 -22.62
N LEU A 12 -63.22 52.41 -21.81
CA LEU A 12 -61.84 52.92 -21.74
C LEU A 12 -61.15 52.65 -20.39
N LEU A 13 -61.78 51.86 -19.51
CA LEU A 13 -61.28 51.58 -18.15
C LEU A 13 -60.88 50.11 -17.92
N VAL A 14 -60.87 49.29 -18.97
CA VAL A 14 -60.50 47.86 -18.87
C VAL A 14 -59.07 47.60 -19.39
N SER A 15 -58.42 48.58 -20.01
CA SER A 15 -57.09 48.41 -20.62
C SER A 15 -55.89 48.72 -19.70
N ILE A 16 -56.11 49.05 -18.42
CA ILE A 16 -55.06 49.53 -17.50
C ILE A 16 -54.80 48.56 -16.31
N PHE A 17 -55.39 47.36 -16.31
CA PHE A 17 -55.21 46.39 -15.20
C PHE A 17 -54.20 45.25 -15.46
N PHE A 18 -53.34 45.38 -16.47
CA PHE A 18 -52.19 44.47 -16.63
C PHE A 18 -50.86 45.13 -16.21
N ILE A 19 -50.87 45.93 -15.15
CA ILE A 19 -49.68 46.07 -14.33
C ILE A 19 -49.65 44.81 -13.47
N SER A 20 -49.11 43.74 -14.06
CA SER A 20 -48.57 42.65 -13.27
C SER A 20 -47.44 43.25 -12.44
N CYS A 21 -47.74 43.67 -11.21
CA CYS A 21 -46.79 43.39 -10.16
C CYS A 21 -46.76 41.87 -10.08
N GLN A 22 -45.80 41.24 -10.78
CA GLN A 22 -45.27 40.02 -10.20
C GLN A 22 -44.82 40.43 -8.81
N LYS A 23 -45.50 39.91 -7.80
CA LYS A 23 -44.89 39.84 -6.49
C LYS A 23 -43.79 38.81 -6.71
N GLU A 24 -42.58 39.29 -7.03
CA GLU A 24 -41.39 38.50 -6.75
C GLU A 24 -41.52 38.17 -5.27
N GLU A 25 -41.84 36.92 -5.00
CA GLU A 25 -41.60 36.32 -3.72
C GLU A 25 -40.07 36.33 -3.60
N ILE A 26 -39.56 37.44 -3.07
CA ILE A 26 -38.22 37.47 -2.52
C ILE A 26 -38.37 36.60 -1.27
N ASP A 27 -38.16 35.31 -1.43
CA ASP A 27 -37.75 34.48 -0.30
C ASP A 27 -36.46 35.12 0.19
N ILE A 28 -36.59 35.96 1.21
CA ILE A 28 -35.46 36.35 2.02
C ILE A 28 -35.17 35.09 2.82
N ILE A 29 -34.36 34.20 2.23
CA ILE A 29 -33.70 33.16 3.01
C ILE A 29 -32.77 33.95 3.94
N ASP A 30 -33.17 34.02 5.20
CA ASP A 30 -32.41 34.64 6.28
C ASP A 30 -31.25 33.71 6.63
N GLU A 31 -30.33 33.52 5.68
CA GLU A 31 -29.00 33.01 6.00
C GLU A 31 -28.14 34.22 6.29
N THR A 32 -27.75 34.32 7.56
CA THR A 32 -26.77 35.28 8.00
C THR A 32 -25.52 35.15 7.12
N PRO A 33 -25.05 36.24 6.47
CA PRO A 33 -23.80 36.23 5.68
C PRO A 33 -22.54 35.85 6.49
N SER A 34 -22.66 35.60 7.80
CA SER A 34 -21.57 35.11 8.64
C SER A 34 -21.25 33.64 8.45
N ASP A 35 -22.08 32.88 7.74
CA ASP A 35 -21.87 31.45 7.46
C ASP A 35 -21.35 31.19 6.03
N ALA A 36 -20.95 32.24 5.32
CA ALA A 36 -20.39 32.14 3.97
C ALA A 36 -19.00 31.49 3.99
N ILE A 37 -18.88 30.35 3.30
CA ILE A 37 -17.64 29.60 3.06
C ILE A 37 -16.95 30.23 1.84
N THR A 38 -15.62 30.38 1.91
CA THR A 38 -14.78 30.87 0.81
C THR A 38 -13.68 29.87 0.52
N ALA A 39 -13.07 29.93 -0.66
CA ALA A 39 -11.93 29.06 -1.02
C ALA A 39 -10.77 29.09 0.00
N ALA A 40 -10.62 30.19 0.76
CA ALA A 40 -9.56 30.33 1.77
C ALA A 40 -10.00 30.03 3.21
N SER A 41 -11.28 29.69 3.43
CA SER A 41 -11.80 29.41 4.77
C SER A 41 -11.34 28.04 5.27
N ASP A 42 -11.21 27.89 6.59
CA ASP A 42 -10.79 26.62 7.19
C ASP A 42 -11.78 25.49 6.88
N LEU A 43 -13.08 25.78 6.94
CA LEU A 43 -14.10 24.81 6.54
C LEU A 43 -13.98 24.40 5.07
N ALA A 44 -13.59 25.28 4.14
CA ALA A 44 -13.35 24.87 2.75
C ALA A 44 -12.19 23.88 2.63
N LYS A 45 -11.11 24.06 3.39
CA LYS A 45 -10.01 23.08 3.44
C LYS A 45 -10.47 21.76 4.02
N LEU A 46 -11.21 21.78 5.12
CA LEU A 46 -11.79 20.57 5.70
C LEU A 46 -12.70 19.84 4.71
N LEU A 47 -13.54 20.57 3.96
CA LEU A 47 -14.38 19.97 2.91
C LEU A 47 -13.54 19.37 1.79
N ILE A 48 -12.44 19.99 1.38
CA ILE A 48 -11.49 19.42 0.40
C ILE A 48 -10.93 18.12 0.95
N ASN A 49 -10.28 18.17 2.11
CA ASN A 49 -9.62 17.01 2.73
C ASN A 49 -10.58 15.85 3.05
N THR A 50 -11.84 16.14 3.39
CA THR A 50 -12.86 15.09 3.65
C THR A 50 -13.45 14.51 2.35
N SER A 51 -13.33 15.22 1.22
CA SER A 51 -13.95 14.81 -0.05
C SER A 51 -12.96 14.38 -1.12
N GLN A 52 -11.66 14.51 -0.88
CA GLN A 52 -10.63 14.02 -1.80
C GLN A 52 -10.62 12.50 -1.87
N ASN A 53 -10.00 11.96 -2.91
CA ASN A 53 -9.63 10.55 -2.89
C ASN A 53 -8.47 10.37 -1.91
N SER A 54 -8.65 9.57 -0.86
CA SER A 54 -7.62 9.40 0.17
C SER A 54 -6.41 8.61 -0.30
N GLY A 55 -6.58 7.74 -1.30
CA GLY A 55 -5.51 6.86 -1.77
C GLY A 55 -5.16 5.73 -0.81
N GLY A 56 -5.12 5.99 0.51
CA GLY A 56 -4.60 5.08 1.53
C GLY A 56 -5.27 3.71 1.69
N ILE A 57 -6.36 3.43 0.98
CA ILE A 57 -7.13 2.19 1.14
C ILE A 57 -6.34 0.97 0.66
N ASP A 58 -5.49 1.12 -0.36
CA ASP A 58 -4.69 0.07 -1.00
C ASP A 58 -3.17 0.28 -0.91
N ASP A 59 -2.70 1.06 0.08
CA ASP A 59 -1.28 1.30 0.36
C ASP A 59 -0.45 0.01 0.46
N PHE A 60 -1.03 -1.07 0.98
CA PHE A 60 -0.36 -2.37 1.11
C PHE A 60 -0.17 -3.09 -0.24
N ILE A 61 -0.77 -2.58 -1.31
CA ILE A 61 -0.67 -3.09 -2.68
C ILE A 61 0.19 -2.18 -3.54
N ASP A 62 -0.06 -0.87 -3.54
CA ASP A 62 0.61 0.08 -4.44
C ASP A 62 1.75 0.88 -3.78
N GLY A 63 1.86 0.81 -2.45
CA GLY A 63 2.91 1.45 -1.67
C GLY A 63 2.76 2.97 -1.53
N THR A 64 1.60 3.56 -1.83
CA THR A 64 1.44 5.02 -1.76
C THR A 64 0.02 5.51 -1.45
N SER A 65 -0.09 6.39 -0.45
CA SER A 65 -1.36 7.07 -0.14
C SER A 65 -1.71 8.22 -1.08
N CYS A 66 -0.87 8.54 -2.07
CA CYS A 66 -1.14 9.63 -3.02
C CYS A 66 -2.18 9.26 -4.10
N SER A 67 -2.51 7.97 -4.23
CA SER A 67 -3.47 7.46 -5.21
C SER A 67 -4.11 6.19 -4.69
N SER A 68 -5.21 5.77 -5.32
CA SER A 68 -5.76 4.42 -5.14
C SER A 68 -6.01 3.76 -6.48
N ILE A 69 -6.03 2.43 -6.52
CA ILE A 69 -6.40 1.67 -7.70
C ILE A 69 -7.94 1.62 -7.82
N GLN A 70 -8.45 2.04 -8.97
CA GLN A 70 -9.87 2.05 -9.28
C GLN A 70 -10.42 0.63 -9.38
N PHE A 71 -11.42 0.31 -8.55
CA PHE A 71 -12.18 -0.94 -8.68
C PHE A 71 -13.02 -1.02 -9.98
N PRO A 72 -13.23 -2.23 -10.53
CA PRO A 72 -12.58 -3.48 -10.16
C PRO A 72 -11.20 -3.60 -10.79
N TYR A 73 -10.28 -4.25 -10.10
CA TYR A 73 -8.99 -4.69 -10.65
C TYR A 73 -8.70 -6.13 -10.23
N GLU A 74 -7.66 -6.72 -10.80
CA GLU A 74 -7.27 -8.09 -10.49
C GLU A 74 -5.90 -8.08 -9.81
N VAL A 75 -5.75 -8.94 -8.82
CA VAL A 75 -4.48 -9.26 -8.18
C VAL A 75 -4.24 -10.75 -8.25
N ILE A 76 -2.98 -11.15 -8.22
CA ILE A 76 -2.57 -12.55 -8.10
C ILE A 76 -2.05 -12.73 -6.68
N ILE A 77 -2.67 -13.68 -5.95
CA ILE A 77 -2.27 -14.07 -4.59
C ILE A 77 -2.15 -15.59 -4.58
N ASN A 78 -0.97 -16.11 -4.21
CA ASN A 78 -0.67 -17.55 -4.27
C ASN A 78 -1.00 -18.17 -5.65
N GLY A 79 -0.67 -17.48 -6.74
CA GLY A 79 -0.93 -17.95 -8.12
C GLY A 79 -2.39 -17.88 -8.57
N GLN A 80 -3.33 -17.50 -7.70
CA GLN A 80 -4.72 -17.34 -8.08
C GLN A 80 -5.04 -15.87 -8.41
N THR A 81 -5.59 -15.62 -9.58
CA THR A 81 -6.21 -14.33 -9.91
C THR A 81 -7.48 -14.13 -9.09
N ILE A 82 -7.47 -13.08 -8.27
CA ILE A 82 -8.57 -12.62 -7.45
C ILE A 82 -9.00 -11.27 -8.00
N THR A 83 -10.29 -11.14 -8.33
CA THR A 83 -10.88 -9.83 -8.63
C THR A 83 -11.15 -9.09 -7.34
N ILE A 84 -10.62 -7.89 -7.20
CA ILE A 84 -10.98 -6.95 -6.15
C ILE A 84 -12.08 -6.06 -6.70
N ALA A 85 -13.33 -6.36 -6.33
CA ALA A 85 -14.49 -5.66 -6.87
C ALA A 85 -14.85 -4.40 -6.08
N ASP A 86 -14.49 -4.36 -4.81
CA ASP A 86 -14.80 -3.30 -3.86
C ASP A 86 -13.84 -3.31 -2.64
N GLU A 87 -14.10 -2.41 -1.70
CA GLU A 87 -13.32 -2.27 -0.46
C GLU A 87 -13.44 -3.48 0.47
N ASP A 88 -14.56 -4.21 0.45
CA ASP A 88 -14.74 -5.39 1.29
C ASP A 88 -13.77 -6.51 0.85
N ASP A 89 -13.61 -6.70 -0.46
CA ASP A 89 -12.61 -7.63 -1.01
C ASP A 89 -11.20 -7.27 -0.56
N LEU A 90 -10.86 -5.97 -0.57
CA LEU A 90 -9.55 -5.46 -0.17
C LEU A 90 -9.28 -5.65 1.34
N ASN A 91 -10.26 -5.34 2.19
CA ASN A 91 -10.17 -5.49 3.64
C ASN A 91 -9.90 -6.94 4.08
N ASN A 92 -10.35 -7.92 3.28
CA ASN A 92 -10.06 -9.33 3.54
C ASN A 92 -8.59 -9.70 3.27
N LEU A 93 -7.82 -8.83 2.61
CA LEU A 93 -6.43 -9.06 2.23
C LEU A 93 -5.42 -8.34 3.12
N VAL A 94 -5.83 -7.35 3.92
CA VAL A 94 -4.93 -6.50 4.74
C VAL A 94 -3.98 -7.29 5.66
N ASN A 95 -4.38 -8.48 6.12
CA ASN A 95 -3.57 -9.34 6.99
C ASN A 95 -2.91 -10.52 6.26
N THR A 96 -2.93 -10.53 4.93
CA THR A 96 -2.30 -11.59 4.16
C THR A 96 -0.77 -11.48 4.26
N THR A 97 -0.10 -12.61 4.48
CA THR A 97 1.36 -12.70 4.39
C THR A 97 1.82 -13.15 3.00
N ALA A 98 0.87 -13.43 2.09
CA ALA A 98 1.16 -13.81 0.73
C ALA A 98 1.46 -12.57 -0.11
N THR A 99 2.41 -12.68 -1.03
CA THR A 99 2.72 -11.61 -1.99
C THR A 99 1.50 -11.33 -2.86
N ILE A 100 1.17 -10.05 -3.02
CA ILE A 100 0.11 -9.56 -3.89
C ILE A 100 0.77 -8.99 -5.13
N THR A 101 0.43 -9.52 -6.31
CA THR A 101 0.88 -8.97 -7.59
C THR A 101 -0.29 -8.34 -8.31
N VAL A 102 -0.17 -7.07 -8.71
CA VAL A 102 -1.22 -6.37 -9.45
C VAL A 102 -1.26 -6.86 -10.90
N VAL A 103 -2.45 -7.17 -11.42
CA VAL A 103 -2.65 -7.50 -12.84
C VAL A 103 -2.87 -6.21 -13.62
N PHE A 104 -1.94 -5.90 -14.52
CA PHE A 104 -1.99 -4.71 -15.36
C PHE A 104 -2.76 -4.95 -16.67
N PRO A 105 -3.36 -3.91 -17.28
CA PRO A 105 -3.35 -2.53 -16.82
C PRO A 105 -4.34 -2.27 -15.67
N VAL A 106 -3.97 -1.35 -14.79
CA VAL A 106 -4.87 -0.80 -13.77
C VAL A 106 -5.08 0.69 -14.00
N THR A 107 -6.19 1.22 -13.50
CA THR A 107 -6.41 2.66 -13.47
C THR A 107 -6.20 3.15 -12.06
N VAL A 108 -5.28 4.09 -11.85
CA VAL A 108 -5.12 4.77 -10.57
C VAL A 108 -5.96 6.05 -10.55
N VAL A 109 -6.45 6.41 -9.38
CA VAL A 109 -7.23 7.62 -9.08
C VAL A 109 -6.41 8.49 -8.14
N PHE A 110 -6.17 9.74 -8.51
CA PHE A 110 -5.45 10.70 -7.67
C PHE A 110 -6.39 11.43 -6.70
N GLU A 111 -5.82 12.18 -5.76
CA GLU A 111 -6.53 13.09 -4.83
C GLU A 111 -7.66 13.89 -5.52
N ASP A 112 -7.40 14.40 -6.73
CA ASP A 112 -8.32 15.24 -7.50
C ASP A 112 -9.35 14.47 -8.36
N PHE A 113 -9.41 13.15 -8.18
CA PHE A 113 -10.19 12.19 -8.97
C PHE A 113 -9.82 12.14 -10.45
N SER A 114 -8.71 12.75 -10.86
CA SER A 114 -8.12 12.46 -12.16
C SER A 114 -7.57 11.04 -12.17
N THR A 115 -7.56 10.43 -13.35
CA THR A 115 -7.19 9.02 -13.50
C THR A 115 -6.02 8.85 -14.45
N LEU A 116 -5.17 7.86 -14.18
CA LEU A 116 -4.09 7.44 -15.08
C LEU A 116 -4.12 5.93 -15.25
N GLU A 117 -4.00 5.46 -16.50
CA GLU A 117 -3.81 4.05 -16.79
C GLU A 117 -2.34 3.70 -16.61
N ILE A 118 -2.08 2.71 -15.75
CA ILE A 118 -0.77 2.16 -15.42
C ILE A 118 -0.68 0.78 -16.07
N ASN A 119 0.40 0.55 -16.81
CA ASN A 119 0.55 -0.64 -17.66
C ASN A 119 1.55 -1.67 -17.12
N SER A 120 2.27 -1.35 -16.03
CA SER A 120 3.26 -2.25 -15.44
C SER A 120 3.55 -1.89 -13.98
N GLN A 121 4.13 -2.85 -13.25
CA GLN A 121 4.58 -2.63 -11.87
C GLN A 121 5.65 -1.54 -11.79
N GLN A 122 6.50 -1.41 -12.81
CA GLN A 122 7.50 -0.34 -12.86
C GLN A 122 6.83 1.03 -12.89
N GLU A 123 5.80 1.23 -13.73
CA GLU A 123 5.06 2.49 -13.80
C GLU A 123 4.35 2.80 -12.46
N LEU A 124 3.82 1.77 -11.78
CA LEU A 124 3.20 1.91 -10.45
C LEU A 124 4.23 2.32 -9.38
N ASN A 125 5.39 1.66 -9.34
CA ASN A 125 6.47 1.96 -8.40
C ASN A 125 7.06 3.37 -8.64
N GLU A 126 7.23 3.76 -9.91
CA GLU A 126 7.66 5.12 -10.27
C GLU A 126 6.65 6.17 -9.81
N LEU A 127 5.36 5.87 -9.89
CA LEU A 127 4.30 6.74 -9.37
C LEU A 127 4.38 6.86 -7.85
N ALA A 128 4.49 5.74 -7.14
CA ALA A 128 4.62 5.71 -5.68
C ALA A 128 5.84 6.49 -5.19
N ALA A 129 6.99 6.35 -5.87
CA ALA A 129 8.22 7.08 -5.53
C ALA A 129 8.11 8.62 -5.71
N LEU A 130 7.13 9.10 -6.50
CA LEU A 130 6.87 10.54 -6.68
C LEU A 130 5.97 11.12 -5.58
N CYS A 131 5.39 10.29 -4.71
CA CYS A 131 4.58 10.74 -3.58
C CYS A 131 5.47 11.45 -2.55
N GLN A 132 5.46 12.79 -2.58
CA GLN A 132 6.25 13.64 -1.68
C GLN A 132 5.41 14.27 -0.56
N THR A 133 4.10 14.06 -0.58
CA THR A 133 3.13 14.64 0.35
C THR A 133 2.62 13.57 1.31
N ILE A 134 2.42 13.98 2.56
CA ILE A 134 1.60 13.23 3.51
C ILE A 134 0.16 13.44 3.06
N ASP A 135 -0.57 12.35 2.83
CA ASP A 135 -2.02 12.43 2.61
C ASP A 135 -2.66 13.21 3.76
N GLU A 136 -3.40 14.27 3.43
CA GLU A 136 -4.16 15.06 4.39
C GLU A 136 -5.65 14.68 4.39
N ALA A 137 -6.03 13.55 3.78
CA ALA A 137 -7.41 13.11 3.69
C ALA A 137 -8.00 12.86 5.09
N ILE A 138 -9.31 13.08 5.20
CA ILE A 138 -10.06 12.86 6.42
C ILE A 138 -11.12 11.81 6.13
N ASN A 139 -10.89 10.57 6.58
CA ASN A 139 -11.69 9.40 6.21
C ASN A 139 -12.79 9.05 7.23
N CYS A 140 -12.72 9.58 8.45
CA CYS A 140 -13.69 9.28 9.52
C CYS A 140 -15.02 10.04 9.42
N VAL A 141 -15.21 10.86 8.37
CA VAL A 141 -16.51 11.49 8.06
C VAL A 141 -16.88 11.22 6.62
N GLU A 142 -18.00 10.52 6.40
CA GLU A 142 -18.60 10.33 5.08
C GLU A 142 -19.83 11.23 4.93
N PHE A 143 -19.90 12.00 3.85
CA PHE A 143 -21.08 12.80 3.52
C PHE A 143 -22.20 11.93 2.93
N VAL A 144 -23.42 12.06 3.47
CA VAL A 144 -24.60 11.45 2.85
C VAL A 144 -25.11 12.38 1.75
N TYR A 145 -24.86 11.99 0.50
CA TYR A 145 -25.31 12.72 -0.68
C TYR A 145 -26.79 12.49 -1.01
N PRO A 146 -27.47 13.46 -1.66
CA PRO A 146 -26.93 14.72 -2.17
C PRO A 146 -26.85 15.84 -1.13
N VAL A 147 -25.85 16.73 -1.28
CA VAL A 147 -25.69 17.96 -0.49
C VAL A 147 -25.93 19.17 -1.39
N THR A 148 -26.74 20.12 -0.93
CA THR A 148 -27.05 21.34 -1.70
C THR A 148 -26.26 22.54 -1.18
N PHE A 149 -25.72 23.34 -2.09
CA PHE A 149 -25.01 24.57 -1.83
C PHE A 149 -25.67 25.76 -2.51
N PHE A 150 -25.72 26.90 -1.84
CA PHE A 150 -26.07 28.20 -2.43
C PHE A 150 -24.80 28.97 -2.77
N THR A 151 -24.73 29.58 -3.94
CA THR A 151 -23.59 30.44 -4.34
C THR A 151 -23.99 31.90 -4.25
N TYR A 152 -23.05 32.76 -3.85
CA TYR A 152 -23.23 34.20 -3.69
C TYR A 152 -22.06 34.97 -4.31
N ASN A 153 -22.32 36.21 -4.72
CA ASN A 153 -21.27 37.15 -5.12
C ASN A 153 -20.83 38.03 -3.94
N SER A 154 -19.83 38.89 -4.17
CA SER A 154 -19.30 39.84 -3.18
C SER A 154 -20.29 40.90 -2.67
N ASN A 155 -21.47 41.01 -3.27
CA ASN A 155 -22.56 41.89 -2.81
C ASN A 155 -23.59 41.14 -1.96
N ASN A 156 -23.33 39.88 -1.59
CA ASN A 156 -24.23 38.96 -0.91
C ASN A 156 -25.53 38.66 -1.69
N GLU A 157 -25.47 38.74 -3.02
CA GLU A 157 -26.58 38.33 -3.87
C GLU A 157 -26.39 36.85 -4.22
N GLN A 158 -27.42 36.04 -3.96
CA GLN A 158 -27.40 34.64 -4.37
C GLN A 158 -27.35 34.57 -5.90
N THR A 159 -26.33 33.90 -6.42
CA THR A 159 -26.07 33.73 -7.85
C THR A 159 -26.54 32.38 -8.38
N GLY A 160 -26.80 31.40 -7.50
CA GLY A 160 -27.19 30.07 -7.92
C GLY A 160 -27.38 29.07 -6.78
N THR A 161 -27.67 27.83 -7.19
CA THR A 161 -27.79 26.64 -6.34
C THR A 161 -27.08 25.50 -7.05
N VAL A 162 -26.25 24.77 -6.32
CA VAL A 162 -25.47 23.61 -6.81
C VAL A 162 -25.87 22.41 -5.97
N VAL A 163 -26.18 21.29 -6.62
CA VAL A 163 -26.48 20.02 -5.94
C VAL A 163 -25.31 19.07 -6.22
N ILE A 164 -24.65 18.64 -5.15
CA ILE A 164 -23.48 17.76 -5.17
C ILE A 164 -23.93 16.35 -4.80
N ASN A 165 -23.48 15.35 -5.56
CA ASN A 165 -23.93 13.97 -5.46
C ASN A 165 -22.82 12.97 -5.12
N SER A 166 -21.57 13.42 -5.02
CA SER A 166 -20.42 12.58 -4.69
C SER A 166 -19.26 13.40 -4.14
N ASN A 167 -18.30 12.71 -3.52
CA ASN A 167 -17.02 13.28 -3.07
C ASN A 167 -16.26 13.95 -4.22
N ALA A 168 -16.19 13.31 -5.39
CA ALA A 168 -15.58 13.90 -6.58
C ALA A 168 -16.23 15.24 -7.01
N GLU A 169 -17.56 15.32 -6.98
CA GLU A 169 -18.27 16.57 -7.28
C GLU A 169 -18.00 17.64 -6.20
N LEU A 170 -17.95 17.25 -4.92
CA LEU A 170 -17.65 18.16 -3.81
C LEU A 170 -16.23 18.72 -3.92
N PHE A 171 -15.23 17.85 -4.07
CA PHE A 171 -13.84 18.22 -4.20
C PHE A 171 -13.62 19.21 -5.35
N GLN A 172 -14.14 18.88 -6.53
CA GLN A 172 -14.05 19.74 -7.72
C GLN A 172 -14.79 21.07 -7.55
N PHE A 173 -15.94 21.06 -6.86
CA PHE A 173 -16.70 22.26 -6.59
C PHE A 173 -15.94 23.23 -5.68
N ILE A 174 -15.33 22.74 -4.60
CA ILE A 174 -14.63 23.58 -3.62
C ILE A 174 -13.28 24.07 -4.17
N THR A 175 -12.49 23.19 -4.81
CA THR A 175 -11.20 23.56 -5.42
C THR A 175 -11.37 24.51 -6.62
N GLY A 176 -12.51 24.43 -7.32
CA GLY A 176 -12.85 25.28 -8.45
C GLY A 176 -13.46 26.65 -8.09
N LEU A 177 -13.55 27.02 -6.80
CA LEU A 177 -14.17 28.28 -6.40
C LEU A 177 -13.34 29.51 -6.83
N ASP A 178 -13.93 30.33 -7.70
CA ASP A 178 -13.36 31.61 -8.12
C ASP A 178 -13.24 32.61 -6.96
N ALA A 179 -12.24 33.49 -7.03
CA ALA A 179 -12.09 34.59 -6.08
C ALA A 179 -13.33 35.51 -6.10
N GLY A 180 -13.94 35.72 -4.93
CA GLY A 180 -15.14 36.55 -4.78
C GLY A 180 -16.46 35.81 -4.98
N VAL A 181 -16.41 34.48 -5.17
CA VAL A 181 -17.54 33.57 -4.96
C VAL A 181 -17.56 33.12 -3.51
N TYR A 182 -18.75 33.11 -2.93
CA TYR A 182 -19.02 32.65 -1.57
C TYR A 182 -20.07 31.54 -1.66
N ILE A 183 -19.99 30.54 -0.79
CA ILE A 183 -20.97 29.45 -0.78
C ILE A 183 -21.56 29.26 0.62
N ALA A 184 -22.76 28.70 0.69
CA ALA A 184 -23.38 28.25 1.93
C ALA A 184 -23.95 26.85 1.73
N ILE A 185 -23.91 26.01 2.76
CA ILE A 185 -24.52 24.68 2.76
C ILE A 185 -26.00 24.84 3.13
N ASP A 186 -26.90 24.23 2.34
CA ASP A 186 -28.32 24.14 2.66
C ASP A 186 -28.54 23.09 3.76
N PHE A 187 -28.42 23.53 5.02
CA PHE A 187 -28.61 22.67 6.18
C PHE A 187 -30.10 22.35 6.43
N PRO A 188 -30.42 21.19 7.05
CA PRO A 188 -29.50 20.21 7.59
C PRO A 188 -28.95 19.24 6.53
N ILE A 189 -27.74 18.74 6.78
CA ILE A 189 -27.12 17.63 6.03
C ILE A 189 -26.92 16.44 6.96
N GLU A 190 -26.68 15.26 6.40
CA GLU A 190 -26.36 14.04 7.16
C GLU A 190 -24.92 13.64 6.86
N VAL A 191 -24.20 13.20 7.89
CA VAL A 191 -22.87 12.57 7.78
C VAL A 191 -22.86 11.24 8.52
N ILE A 192 -22.03 10.31 8.07
CA ILE A 192 -21.71 9.05 8.76
C ILE A 192 -20.32 9.21 9.36
N LEU A 193 -20.16 8.88 10.64
CA LEU A 193 -18.85 8.90 11.33
C LEU A 193 -18.15 7.55 11.18
N GLY A 194 -16.85 7.47 11.47
CA GLY A 194 -16.06 6.23 11.40
C GLY A 194 -16.59 5.05 12.24
N ASP A 195 -17.42 5.31 13.26
CA ASP A 195 -18.12 4.26 14.02
C ASP A 195 -19.44 3.76 13.37
N GLY A 196 -19.74 4.25 12.17
CA GLY A 196 -20.96 3.99 11.39
C GLY A 196 -22.19 4.77 11.87
N SER A 197 -22.07 5.65 12.87
CA SER A 197 -23.21 6.44 13.36
C SER A 197 -23.56 7.59 12.42
N GLN A 198 -24.85 7.81 12.22
CA GLN A 198 -25.36 8.94 11.43
C GLN A 198 -25.62 10.16 12.32
N VAL A 199 -25.15 11.31 11.86
CA VAL A 199 -25.30 12.60 12.56
C VAL A 199 -25.91 13.64 11.63
N THR A 200 -27.05 14.20 12.04
CA THR A 200 -27.63 15.40 11.42
C THR A 200 -26.81 16.63 11.80
N VAL A 201 -26.26 17.29 10.79
CA VAL A 201 -25.48 18.53 10.92
C VAL A 201 -26.34 19.72 10.54
N THR A 202 -26.33 20.76 11.37
CA THR A 202 -27.25 21.91 11.26
C THR A 202 -26.55 23.25 11.08
N SER A 203 -25.22 23.29 11.10
CA SER A 203 -24.43 24.51 10.91
C SER A 203 -22.98 24.22 10.56
N ASN A 204 -22.30 25.22 9.97
CA ASN A 204 -20.87 25.17 9.69
C ASN A 204 -20.02 24.86 10.94
N ALA A 205 -20.34 25.49 12.08
CA ALA A 205 -19.60 25.28 13.31
C ALA A 205 -19.72 23.84 13.84
N GLN A 206 -20.91 23.23 13.68
CA GLN A 206 -21.10 21.82 14.02
C GLN A 206 -20.32 20.92 13.05
N LEU A 207 -20.38 21.20 11.74
CA LEU A 207 -19.64 20.42 10.73
C LEU A 207 -18.14 20.48 10.96
N GLN A 208 -17.58 21.68 11.10
CA GLN A 208 -16.17 21.91 11.39
C GLN A 208 -15.76 21.17 12.67
N GLY A 209 -16.54 21.28 13.74
CA GLY A 209 -16.24 20.57 14.98
C GLY A 209 -16.31 19.05 14.86
N ILE A 210 -17.19 18.50 14.01
CA ILE A 210 -17.22 17.06 13.73
C ILE A 210 -15.95 16.63 13.02
N ILE A 211 -15.57 17.33 11.94
CA ILE A 211 -14.40 16.99 11.12
C ILE A 211 -13.09 17.21 11.91
N GLU A 212 -12.96 18.28 12.71
CA GLU A 212 -11.74 18.57 13.48
C GLU A 212 -11.54 17.64 14.69
N ASN A 213 -12.62 17.08 15.26
CA ASN A 213 -12.54 16.08 16.34
C ASN A 213 -12.69 14.65 15.80
N CYS A 214 -12.53 14.51 14.49
CA CYS A 214 -12.52 13.25 13.81
C CYS A 214 -11.14 12.61 14.03
N ASP A 215 -10.95 12.06 15.23
CA ASP A 215 -9.80 11.22 15.54
C ASP A 215 -10.14 9.80 15.05
N GLU A 216 -9.47 9.34 13.99
CA GLU A 216 -9.49 7.93 13.61
C GLU A 216 -8.81 7.12 14.74
N PRO A 217 -9.50 6.17 15.39
CA PRO A 217 -8.84 5.27 16.32
C PRO A 217 -7.93 4.32 15.54
N GLY A 218 -6.66 4.71 15.36
CA GLY A 218 -5.64 3.89 14.70
C GLY A 218 -4.77 4.60 13.65
N ASP A 219 -5.04 5.89 13.36
CA ASP A 219 -4.34 6.65 12.30
C ASP A 219 -3.46 7.79 12.85
N ASP A 220 -3.18 7.77 14.16
CA ASP A 220 -2.04 8.53 14.67
C ASP A 220 -0.79 7.92 14.05
N PRO A 221 0.04 8.70 13.31
CA PRO A 221 1.28 8.18 12.76
C PRO A 221 2.09 7.59 13.91
N PRO A 222 2.60 6.36 13.76
CA PRO A 222 3.19 5.63 14.87
C PRO A 222 4.28 6.46 15.53
N THR A 223 4.15 6.66 16.84
CA THR A 223 5.09 7.50 17.58
C THR A 223 6.30 6.67 18.00
N PRO A 224 7.42 7.32 18.36
CA PRO A 224 8.54 6.63 19.00
C PRO A 224 8.16 5.79 20.22
N LEU A 225 7.13 6.20 20.96
CA LEU A 225 6.67 5.48 22.14
C LEU A 225 5.92 4.19 21.79
N ASP A 226 5.21 4.17 20.66
CA ASP A 226 4.46 3.00 20.19
C ASP A 226 5.42 1.89 19.78
N LEU A 227 6.44 2.25 18.98
CA LEU A 227 7.49 1.30 18.59
C LEU A 227 8.33 0.86 19.80
N GLU A 228 8.69 1.76 20.74
CA GLU A 228 9.39 1.38 21.98
C GLU A 228 8.60 0.34 22.79
N THR A 229 7.27 0.51 22.86
CA THR A 229 6.38 -0.42 23.56
C THR A 229 6.39 -1.80 22.92
N VAL A 230 6.41 -1.89 21.59
CA VAL A 230 6.46 -3.16 20.85
C VAL A 230 7.84 -3.81 20.92
N LEU A 231 8.89 -3.01 20.74
CA LEU A 231 10.27 -3.48 20.65
C LEU A 231 10.74 -4.11 21.98
N THR A 232 10.27 -3.60 23.12
CA THR A 232 10.77 -3.97 24.47
C THR A 232 9.96 -5.04 25.23
N THR A 233 9.01 -5.72 24.59
CA THR A 233 8.11 -6.69 25.26
C THR A 233 8.69 -8.09 25.45
N ASP A 234 9.35 -8.64 24.44
CA ASP A 234 9.94 -9.99 24.43
C ASP A 234 11.17 -10.01 23.51
N SER A 235 11.84 -11.17 23.37
CA SER A 235 12.92 -11.34 22.42
C SER A 235 12.47 -11.32 20.96
N TRP A 236 13.44 -11.09 20.08
CA TRP A 236 13.29 -10.99 18.64
C TRP A 236 14.36 -11.80 17.92
N PHE A 237 14.07 -12.20 16.70
CA PHE A 237 14.99 -12.89 15.81
C PHE A 237 15.03 -12.17 14.47
N VAL A 238 16.21 -12.04 13.86
CA VAL A 238 16.34 -11.54 12.49
C VAL A 238 15.77 -12.59 11.55
N SER A 239 14.57 -12.35 11.03
CA SER A 239 13.88 -13.26 10.13
C SER A 239 14.13 -12.99 8.66
N TYR A 240 14.68 -11.82 8.34
CA TYR A 240 15.17 -11.46 7.01
C TYR A 240 16.21 -10.35 7.14
N PHE A 241 17.31 -10.47 6.41
CA PHE A 241 18.32 -9.42 6.24
C PHE A 241 18.88 -9.47 4.81
N PHE A 242 18.79 -8.33 4.12
CA PHE A 242 19.27 -8.17 2.74
C PHE A 242 20.14 -6.93 2.67
N ASP A 243 21.40 -7.12 2.26
CA ASP A 243 22.38 -6.08 1.96
C ASP A 243 23.08 -6.50 0.65
N ASP A 244 22.63 -5.92 -0.47
CA ASP A 244 22.95 -6.31 -1.85
C ASP A 244 22.64 -7.79 -2.24
N GLU A 245 22.65 -8.71 -1.28
CA GLU A 245 22.29 -10.12 -1.31
C GLU A 245 21.59 -10.54 0.01
N ASP A 246 20.94 -11.72 0.02
CA ASP A 246 20.32 -12.24 1.24
C ASP A 246 21.39 -12.83 2.17
N GLU A 247 21.58 -12.16 3.31
CA GLU A 247 22.56 -12.54 4.32
C GLU A 247 21.89 -13.02 5.62
N THR A 248 20.58 -13.26 5.63
CA THR A 248 19.80 -13.63 6.83
C THR A 248 20.44 -14.73 7.68
N PHE A 249 21.12 -15.69 7.03
CA PHE A 249 21.76 -16.82 7.69
C PHE A 249 22.84 -16.43 8.70
N VAL A 250 23.50 -15.26 8.55
CA VAL A 250 24.57 -14.84 9.46
C VAL A 250 24.06 -14.55 10.87
N PHE A 251 22.77 -14.21 10.99
CA PHE A 251 22.10 -13.96 12.26
C PHE A 251 21.37 -15.19 12.82
N ALA A 252 21.46 -16.35 12.15
CA ALA A 252 20.79 -17.56 12.59
C ALA A 252 21.18 -17.96 14.01
N GLY A 253 20.16 -18.23 14.84
CA GLY A 253 20.33 -18.62 16.23
C GLY A 253 20.71 -17.49 17.19
N TYR A 254 20.84 -16.24 16.73
CA TYR A 254 20.92 -15.08 17.61
C TYR A 254 19.52 -14.62 18.03
N GLU A 255 19.35 -14.50 19.34
CA GLU A 255 18.19 -13.92 20.00
C GLU A 255 18.53 -12.49 20.44
N PHE A 256 17.71 -11.53 20.01
CA PHE A 256 17.87 -10.10 20.25
C PHE A 256 16.93 -9.64 21.36
N PHE A 257 17.46 -8.92 22.33
CA PHE A 257 16.74 -8.34 23.46
C PHE A 257 16.92 -6.83 23.44
N PHE A 258 15.82 -6.08 23.38
CA PHE A 258 15.81 -4.63 23.48
C PHE A 258 15.23 -4.21 24.84
N ASN A 259 16.04 -3.57 25.68
CA ASN A 259 15.63 -3.15 27.00
C ASN A 259 15.23 -1.67 27.01
N PRO A 260 14.21 -1.29 27.81
CA PRO A 260 13.87 0.11 28.02
C PRO A 260 15.09 0.94 28.44
N GLY A 261 15.25 2.13 27.86
CA GLY A 261 16.41 2.99 28.09
C GLY A 261 17.58 2.81 27.11
N GLY A 262 17.38 2.05 26.02
CA GLY A 262 18.28 2.01 24.87
C GLY A 262 19.41 0.98 24.92
N GLU A 263 19.37 0.02 25.86
CA GLU A 263 20.35 -1.08 25.93
C GLU A 263 19.82 -2.29 25.15
N ALA A 264 20.64 -2.87 24.26
CA ALA A 264 20.31 -4.08 23.52
C ALA A 264 21.29 -5.22 23.82
N THR A 265 20.91 -6.46 23.51
CA THR A 265 21.81 -7.61 23.55
C THR A 265 21.41 -8.63 22.49
N ALA A 266 22.38 -9.09 21.69
CA ALA A 266 22.22 -10.25 20.82
C ALA A 266 22.95 -11.45 21.44
N THR A 267 22.33 -12.63 21.48
CA THR A 267 22.93 -13.82 22.09
C THR A 267 22.51 -15.10 21.39
N ASN A 268 23.46 -16.02 21.20
CA ASN A 268 23.19 -17.39 20.70
C ASN A 268 23.31 -18.45 21.80
N GLY A 269 23.25 -18.01 23.06
CA GLY A 269 23.41 -18.85 24.25
C GLY A 269 24.87 -19.17 24.64
N SER A 270 25.82 -19.04 23.71
CA SER A 270 27.26 -19.23 23.97
C SER A 270 28.04 -17.92 24.01
N THR A 271 27.69 -16.99 23.11
CA THR A 271 28.25 -15.64 23.00
C THR A 271 27.15 -14.61 23.17
N SER A 272 27.46 -13.50 23.84
CA SER A 272 26.56 -12.38 24.07
C SER A 272 27.25 -11.11 23.61
N ILE A 273 26.58 -10.40 22.71
CA ILE A 273 27.03 -9.17 22.07
C ILE A 273 26.20 -8.02 22.65
N PRO A 274 26.79 -7.11 23.44
CA PRO A 274 26.09 -5.95 23.92
C PRO A 274 25.86 -4.97 22.77
N GLY A 275 24.71 -4.31 22.77
CA GLY A 275 24.39 -3.27 21.81
C GLY A 275 23.59 -2.13 22.42
N SER A 276 23.20 -1.19 21.59
CA SER A 276 22.29 -0.11 21.92
C SER A 276 21.28 0.11 20.82
N TRP A 277 20.17 0.75 21.17
CA TRP A 277 19.13 1.11 20.22
C TRP A 277 18.53 2.46 20.58
N SER A 278 18.03 3.19 19.59
CA SER A 278 17.24 4.41 19.83
C SER A 278 16.25 4.66 18.71
N ILE A 279 15.10 5.24 19.06
CA ILE A 279 14.07 5.60 18.08
C ILE A 279 14.07 7.11 17.88
N THR A 280 14.14 7.55 16.63
CA THR A 280 14.14 8.97 16.26
C THR A 280 13.12 9.24 15.17
N ASN A 281 12.74 10.51 15.03
CA ASN A 281 11.99 10.98 13.87
C ASN A 281 12.91 11.85 13.02
N SER A 282 12.85 11.66 11.71
CA SER A 282 13.44 12.60 10.76
C SER A 282 12.68 13.94 10.78
N SER A 283 13.23 14.96 10.10
CA SER A 283 12.55 16.25 9.95
C SER A 283 11.25 16.17 9.14
N SER A 284 11.04 15.10 8.36
CA SER A 284 9.80 14.83 7.62
C SER A 284 8.82 13.94 8.40
N GLY A 285 9.13 13.58 9.64
CA GLY A 285 8.26 12.74 10.48
C GLY A 285 8.50 11.24 10.36
N GLN A 286 9.28 10.77 9.36
CA GLN A 286 9.63 9.34 9.22
C GLN A 286 10.28 8.80 10.51
N LEU A 287 9.70 7.73 11.05
CA LEU A 287 10.20 6.99 12.20
C LEU A 287 11.43 6.17 11.80
N LYS A 288 12.47 6.21 12.63
CA LYS A 288 13.73 5.48 12.45
C LYS A 288 14.11 4.68 13.69
N LEU A 289 14.56 3.46 13.50
CA LEU A 289 15.18 2.61 14.52
C LEU A 289 16.69 2.55 14.29
N ASN A 290 17.45 3.19 15.16
CA ASN A 290 18.90 3.17 15.09
C ASN A 290 19.41 1.99 15.93
N LEU A 291 20.25 1.14 15.34
CA LEU A 291 20.83 -0.04 15.99
C LEU A 291 22.36 0.08 16.03
N ASP A 292 22.99 -0.40 17.10
CA ASP A 292 24.45 -0.47 17.22
C ASP A 292 24.80 -1.69 18.07
N PHE A 293 25.31 -2.74 17.43
CA PHE A 293 25.84 -3.94 18.10
C PHE A 293 27.37 -4.03 18.00
N GLY A 294 28.01 -2.93 17.59
CA GLY A 294 29.44 -2.76 17.41
C GLY A 294 29.99 -3.20 16.05
N VAL A 295 31.26 -2.87 15.84
CA VAL A 295 31.95 -2.90 14.53
C VAL A 295 32.49 -4.28 14.09
N ASN A 296 31.94 -5.38 14.59
CA ASN A 296 32.44 -6.71 14.22
C ASN A 296 31.39 -7.52 13.49
N ASP A 297 31.77 -8.05 12.34
CA ASP A 297 31.04 -9.04 11.56
C ASP A 297 30.39 -10.14 12.43
N PRO A 298 29.09 -10.45 12.22
CA PRO A 298 28.17 -9.83 11.25
C PRO A 298 27.38 -8.62 11.80
N PHE A 299 27.72 -8.11 12.99
CA PHE A 299 26.89 -7.13 13.71
C PHE A 299 27.08 -5.68 13.26
N ASP A 300 28.17 -5.38 12.56
CA ASP A 300 28.40 -4.09 11.91
C ASP A 300 27.38 -3.82 10.82
N GLU A 301 26.87 -4.85 10.14
CA GLU A 301 25.82 -4.73 9.10
C GLU A 301 24.47 -4.27 9.67
N LEU A 302 24.28 -4.29 10.99
CA LEU A 302 23.09 -3.73 11.63
C LEU A 302 23.27 -2.27 12.05
N GLU A 303 24.47 -1.67 11.96
CA GLU A 303 24.81 -0.33 12.47
C GLU A 303 24.27 0.82 11.60
N GLU A 304 22.96 0.86 11.37
CA GLU A 304 22.30 1.82 10.48
C GLU A 304 21.14 2.58 11.14
N ASP A 305 20.67 3.65 10.47
CA ASP A 305 19.53 4.49 10.88
C ASP A 305 18.21 4.10 10.18
N TRP A 306 17.93 2.79 10.24
CA TRP A 306 16.82 2.08 9.61
C TRP A 306 15.49 2.84 9.67
N LYS A 307 14.88 3.08 8.52
CA LYS A 307 13.52 3.63 8.40
C LYS A 307 12.51 2.53 8.68
N VAL A 308 11.51 2.85 9.50
CA VAL A 308 10.44 1.92 9.87
C VAL A 308 9.39 1.90 8.77
N MET A 309 9.12 0.71 8.20
CA MET A 309 8.03 0.49 7.26
C MET A 309 6.74 0.20 8.03
N GLU A 310 6.80 -0.78 8.92
CA GLU A 310 5.69 -1.17 9.78
C GLU A 310 6.18 -1.93 11.02
N PHE A 311 5.31 -2.03 12.02
CA PHE A 311 5.54 -2.89 13.17
C PHE A 311 4.23 -3.35 13.81
N SER A 312 4.30 -4.50 14.45
CA SER A 312 3.26 -5.08 15.29
C SER A 312 3.90 -5.85 16.44
N ASN A 313 3.09 -6.43 17.33
CA ASN A 313 3.63 -7.29 18.38
C ASN A 313 4.39 -8.52 17.85
N GLU A 314 4.20 -8.89 16.58
CA GLU A 314 4.77 -10.11 15.99
C GLU A 314 5.92 -9.86 15.00
N LEU A 315 6.00 -8.65 14.43
CA LEU A 315 6.86 -8.33 13.29
C LEU A 315 7.31 -6.87 13.32
N ILE A 316 8.54 -6.59 12.89
CA ILE A 316 9.05 -5.23 12.62
C ILE A 316 9.77 -5.27 11.27
N ARG A 317 9.33 -4.45 10.29
CA ARG A 317 9.97 -4.34 8.97
C ARG A 317 10.63 -2.97 8.80
N LEU A 318 11.87 -3.01 8.33
CA LEU A 318 12.78 -1.88 8.25
C LEU A 318 13.47 -1.86 6.89
N PHE A 319 13.85 -0.67 6.45
CA PHE A 319 14.73 -0.48 5.30
C PHE A 319 15.71 0.67 5.51
N ASP A 320 16.86 0.62 4.87
CA ASP A 320 17.75 1.76 4.73
C ASP A 320 18.11 2.02 3.27
N ILE A 321 18.48 3.26 2.93
CA ILE A 321 18.97 3.59 1.59
C ILE A 321 20.41 4.08 1.75
N SER A 322 21.36 3.26 1.31
CA SER A 322 22.79 3.51 1.40
C SER A 322 23.14 4.90 0.85
N GLY A 323 23.87 5.68 1.65
CA GLY A 323 24.34 7.00 1.24
C GLY A 323 25.42 6.99 0.16
N GLY A 324 25.94 5.81 -0.19
CA GLY A 324 27.05 5.62 -1.13
C GLY A 324 26.60 5.43 -2.58
N ASP A 325 26.03 4.26 -2.86
CA ASP A 325 25.55 3.80 -4.16
C ASP A 325 24.03 3.91 -4.32
N GLY A 326 23.30 4.09 -3.21
CA GLY A 326 21.84 4.18 -3.21
C GLY A 326 21.15 2.82 -3.28
N SER A 327 21.84 1.72 -2.97
CA SER A 327 21.19 0.43 -2.71
C SER A 327 20.22 0.56 -1.55
N THR A 328 19.27 -0.37 -1.47
CA THR A 328 18.28 -0.43 -0.39
C THR A 328 18.45 -1.72 0.36
N ASP A 329 18.66 -1.59 1.66
CA ASP A 329 18.88 -2.72 2.55
C ASP A 329 17.58 -2.97 3.31
N TYR A 330 17.32 -4.22 3.67
CA TYR A 330 16.10 -4.62 4.36
C TYR A 330 16.41 -5.45 5.59
N LEU A 331 15.70 -5.15 6.69
CA LEU A 331 15.83 -5.89 7.94
C LEU A 331 14.44 -6.18 8.51
N THR A 332 14.20 -7.44 8.85
CA THR A 332 12.96 -7.87 9.50
C THR A 332 13.24 -8.60 10.79
N PHE A 333 12.61 -8.16 11.87
CA PHE A 333 12.54 -8.91 13.12
C PHE A 333 11.20 -9.62 13.27
N SER A 334 11.20 -10.85 13.75
CA SER A 334 9.98 -11.57 14.14
C SER A 334 10.12 -12.28 15.50
N ARG A 335 9.00 -12.76 16.04
CA ARG A 335 8.95 -13.50 17.32
C ARG A 335 9.36 -14.96 17.23
N THR A 336 9.42 -15.51 16.02
CA THR A 336 9.78 -16.91 15.83
C THR A 336 11.24 -16.99 15.41
N PRO A 337 12.08 -17.81 16.08
CA PRO A 337 13.43 -18.06 15.62
C PRO A 337 13.41 -18.56 14.18
N THR A 338 14.05 -17.81 13.32
CA THR A 338 14.52 -18.29 12.02
C THR A 338 15.85 -19.01 12.26
N ASP A 339 15.93 -20.25 11.81
CA ASP A 339 17.17 -21.02 11.74
C ASP A 339 17.99 -20.69 10.49
N GLY A 340 17.79 -19.51 9.92
CA GLY A 340 18.22 -19.17 8.56
C GLY A 340 17.22 -19.60 7.47
N GLY A 341 15.97 -19.90 7.85
CA GLY A 341 14.85 -20.13 6.93
C GLY A 341 14.66 -21.60 6.60
N GLY A 342 13.58 -22.22 7.09
CA GLY A 342 13.03 -23.44 6.51
C GLY A 342 12.53 -24.46 7.53
N SER A 343 11.38 -25.05 7.24
CA SER A 343 10.86 -26.23 7.92
C SER A 343 11.82 -27.45 7.90
N SER A 344 11.52 -28.53 8.63
CA SER A 344 12.40 -29.72 8.70
C SER A 344 12.70 -30.34 7.32
N GLU A 345 11.72 -30.34 6.41
CA GLU A 345 11.90 -30.84 5.05
C GLU A 345 12.71 -29.86 4.18
N ALA A 346 12.67 -28.55 4.46
CA ALA A 346 13.49 -27.56 3.77
C ALA A 346 14.99 -27.78 4.04
N GLN A 347 15.32 -28.12 5.30
CA GLN A 347 16.69 -28.48 5.66
C GLN A 347 17.11 -29.81 5.02
N GLU A 348 16.22 -30.81 4.99
CA GLU A 348 16.51 -32.08 4.31
C GLU A 348 16.75 -31.90 2.80
N LEU A 349 16.03 -30.96 2.15
CA LEU A 349 16.27 -30.60 0.76
C LEU A 349 17.62 -29.88 0.60
N ARG A 350 17.93 -28.89 1.45
CA ARG A 350 19.25 -28.21 1.41
C ARG A 350 20.40 -29.20 1.59
N ASP A 351 20.30 -30.12 2.54
CA ASP A 351 21.28 -31.17 2.78
C ASP A 351 21.43 -32.10 1.56
N ALA A 352 20.34 -32.41 0.86
CA ALA A 352 20.40 -33.21 -0.37
C ALA A 352 21.11 -32.46 -1.50
N MET A 353 20.76 -31.18 -1.72
CA MET A 353 21.30 -30.33 -2.78
C MET A 353 22.81 -30.12 -2.63
N THR A 354 23.30 -29.87 -1.41
CA THR A 354 24.73 -29.62 -1.14
C THR A 354 25.59 -30.88 -1.04
N ASP A 355 24.99 -32.08 -1.01
CA ASP A 355 25.71 -33.36 -0.92
C ASP A 355 26.33 -33.81 -2.26
N GLY A 356 26.97 -32.91 -3.01
CA GLY A 356 27.69 -33.22 -4.25
C GLY A 356 27.05 -32.65 -5.51
N ASN A 357 27.56 -33.07 -6.68
CA ASN A 357 27.23 -32.43 -7.94
C ASN A 357 26.01 -33.05 -8.63
N TRP A 358 25.27 -32.20 -9.34
CA TRP A 358 24.04 -32.54 -10.04
C TRP A 358 24.14 -32.24 -11.53
N PHE A 359 23.30 -32.89 -12.32
CA PHE A 359 23.05 -32.52 -13.71
C PHE A 359 21.55 -32.51 -13.98
N ILE A 360 21.12 -31.74 -14.97
CA ILE A 360 19.73 -31.72 -15.41
C ILE A 360 19.48 -32.98 -16.24
N SER A 361 18.66 -33.86 -15.70
CA SER A 361 18.24 -35.12 -16.33
C SER A 361 17.01 -34.97 -17.21
N LEU A 362 16.22 -33.93 -16.96
CA LEU A 362 15.04 -33.54 -17.74
C LEU A 362 14.78 -32.05 -17.55
N TYR A 363 14.51 -31.36 -18.65
CA TYR A 363 13.84 -30.06 -18.67
C TYR A 363 12.79 -30.11 -19.78
N LEU A 364 11.52 -30.00 -19.41
CA LEU A 364 10.39 -29.85 -20.33
C LEU A 364 9.85 -28.43 -20.19
N GLU A 365 9.93 -27.67 -21.27
CA GLU A 365 9.28 -26.36 -21.42
C GLU A 365 7.82 -26.58 -21.86
N ASP A 366 6.88 -25.81 -21.32
CA ASP A 366 5.45 -25.94 -21.59
C ASP A 366 4.94 -27.39 -21.41
N GLY A 367 5.56 -28.15 -20.50
CA GLY A 367 5.19 -29.52 -20.13
C GLY A 367 5.36 -30.60 -21.23
N ASP A 368 5.65 -30.24 -22.48
CA ASP A 368 5.75 -31.18 -23.60
C ASP A 368 6.91 -30.94 -24.59
N GLU A 369 7.64 -29.82 -24.50
CA GLU A 369 8.83 -29.52 -25.31
C GLU A 369 10.13 -29.91 -24.56
N ASP A 370 10.82 -30.96 -25.03
CA ASP A 370 12.04 -31.47 -24.37
C ASP A 370 13.29 -30.66 -24.74
N GLU A 371 13.64 -29.73 -23.88
CA GLU A 371 14.79 -28.83 -24.01
C GLU A 371 16.02 -29.26 -23.17
N THR A 372 15.97 -30.45 -22.58
CA THR A 372 17.08 -31.06 -21.78
C THR A 372 18.43 -30.98 -22.51
N SER A 373 18.41 -31.02 -23.84
CA SER A 373 19.62 -31.04 -24.65
C SER A 373 20.53 -29.81 -24.47
N HIS A 374 19.96 -28.67 -24.08
CA HIS A 374 20.66 -27.42 -23.79
C HIS A 374 21.56 -27.53 -22.55
N PHE A 375 21.22 -28.42 -21.62
CA PHE A 375 21.88 -28.54 -20.31
C PHE A 375 22.89 -29.68 -20.20
N ASN A 376 22.94 -30.60 -21.16
CA ASN A 376 23.74 -31.84 -21.15
C ASN A 376 25.23 -31.70 -20.80
N SER A 377 25.82 -30.51 -20.96
CA SER A 377 27.24 -30.27 -20.71
C SER A 377 27.53 -29.62 -19.35
N PHE A 378 26.50 -29.21 -18.63
CA PHE A 378 26.61 -28.52 -17.36
C PHE A 378 26.61 -29.48 -16.18
N THR A 379 27.35 -29.08 -15.16
CA THR A 379 27.41 -29.69 -13.84
C THR A 379 27.11 -28.60 -12.83
N PHE A 380 26.14 -28.87 -11.97
CA PHE A 380 25.61 -27.94 -10.97
C PHE A 380 26.18 -28.32 -9.60
N ASP A 381 26.77 -27.36 -8.91
CA ASP A 381 27.37 -27.51 -7.58
C ASP A 381 26.70 -26.53 -6.62
N PHE A 382 25.77 -27.02 -5.82
CA PHE A 382 25.02 -26.21 -4.85
C PHE A 382 25.83 -26.11 -3.55
N MET A 383 26.11 -24.89 -3.12
CA MET A 383 26.94 -24.60 -1.95
C MET A 383 26.09 -24.15 -0.75
N GLU A 384 26.55 -24.44 0.47
CA GLU A 384 25.86 -24.11 1.73
C GLU A 384 25.59 -22.60 1.92
N ASN A 385 26.34 -21.73 1.23
CA ASN A 385 26.19 -20.27 1.29
C ASN A 385 25.16 -19.72 0.28
N GLY A 386 24.29 -20.57 -0.28
CA GLY A 386 23.27 -20.14 -1.25
C GLY A 386 23.79 -19.85 -2.65
N GLN A 387 25.07 -20.11 -2.94
CA GLN A 387 25.62 -20.02 -4.30
C GLN A 387 25.50 -21.35 -5.03
N ILE A 388 25.35 -21.28 -6.35
CA ILE A 388 25.39 -22.45 -7.24
C ILE A 388 26.41 -22.21 -8.36
N ALA A 389 27.41 -23.07 -8.44
CA ALA A 389 28.38 -23.03 -9.53
C ALA A 389 27.95 -23.98 -10.64
N VAL A 390 27.79 -23.44 -11.86
CA VAL A 390 27.43 -24.20 -13.06
C VAL A 390 28.63 -24.26 -13.99
N SER A 391 29.21 -25.44 -14.11
CA SER A 391 30.45 -25.65 -14.86
C SER A 391 30.26 -26.55 -16.06
N ASN A 392 30.92 -26.21 -17.16
CA ASN A 392 31.16 -27.12 -18.28
C ASN A 392 32.67 -27.19 -18.56
N SER A 393 33.08 -27.88 -19.64
CA SER A 393 34.50 -28.04 -19.98
C SER A 393 35.30 -26.75 -20.26
N SER A 394 34.62 -25.59 -20.35
CA SER A 394 35.21 -24.32 -20.82
C SER A 394 34.84 -23.09 -19.97
N VAL A 395 33.76 -23.12 -19.19
CA VAL A 395 33.22 -21.99 -18.44
C VAL A 395 32.69 -22.46 -17.08
N THR A 396 32.85 -21.61 -16.06
CA THR A 396 32.10 -21.67 -14.81
C THR A 396 31.24 -20.40 -14.74
N LEU A 397 29.94 -20.58 -14.56
CA LEU A 397 28.95 -19.55 -14.29
C LEU A 397 28.51 -19.71 -12.84
N GLU A 398 28.11 -18.62 -12.22
CA GLU A 398 27.62 -18.62 -10.84
C GLU A 398 26.17 -18.13 -10.86
N GLY A 399 25.37 -18.69 -9.96
CA GLY A 399 24.02 -18.24 -9.66
C GLY A 399 23.77 -18.33 -8.16
N THR A 400 22.54 -18.05 -7.76
CA THR A 400 22.07 -18.25 -6.39
C THR A 400 20.97 -19.31 -6.35
N TRP A 401 20.84 -19.94 -5.20
CA TRP A 401 19.75 -20.85 -4.91
C TRP A 401 19.35 -20.73 -3.44
N PHE A 402 18.07 -20.93 -3.16
CA PHE A 402 17.62 -21.13 -1.80
C PHE A 402 16.36 -21.98 -1.75
N VAL A 403 16.11 -22.57 -0.58
CA VAL A 403 14.89 -23.34 -0.32
C VAL A 403 13.97 -22.51 0.54
N SER A 404 12.76 -22.23 0.07
CA SER A 404 11.74 -21.50 0.81
C SER A 404 10.49 -22.36 1.05
N GLY A 405 9.57 -21.87 1.89
CA GLY A 405 8.30 -22.53 2.17
C GLY A 405 8.28 -23.47 3.38
N SER A 406 7.24 -24.30 3.45
CA SER A 406 6.94 -25.19 4.60
C SER A 406 6.92 -26.66 4.18
N ASP A 407 6.83 -27.61 5.13
CA ASP A 407 6.84 -29.08 4.92
C ASP A 407 5.68 -29.62 4.02
N SER A 408 4.97 -28.76 3.29
CA SER A 408 3.92 -29.14 2.33
C SER A 408 3.87 -28.24 1.09
N ASN A 409 4.78 -27.26 1.00
CA ASN A 409 4.90 -26.32 -0.11
C ASN A 409 6.34 -25.79 -0.14
N LEU A 410 7.29 -26.70 -0.37
CA LEU A 410 8.70 -26.34 -0.52
C LEU A 410 8.93 -25.80 -1.93
N LYS A 411 9.73 -24.75 -2.02
CA LYS A 411 10.21 -24.20 -3.28
C LYS A 411 11.73 -24.22 -3.32
N LEU A 412 12.29 -24.52 -4.49
CA LEU A 412 13.69 -24.31 -4.82
C LEU A 412 13.76 -23.12 -5.75
N VAL A 413 14.29 -22.01 -5.26
CA VAL A 413 14.50 -20.82 -6.09
C VAL A 413 15.89 -20.92 -6.71
N LEU A 414 15.97 -20.69 -8.02
CA LEU A 414 17.22 -20.62 -8.77
C LEU A 414 17.32 -19.25 -9.47
N ASN A 415 18.53 -18.71 -9.58
CA ASN A 415 18.78 -17.47 -10.30
C ASN A 415 20.20 -17.44 -10.87
N PHE A 416 20.34 -17.23 -12.18
CA PHE A 416 21.58 -17.26 -12.95
C PHE A 416 21.84 -15.97 -13.74
N ILE A 417 21.11 -14.88 -13.46
CA ILE A 417 21.35 -13.52 -13.99
C ILE A 417 21.32 -13.48 -15.53
N ASP A 418 20.22 -13.92 -16.14
CA ASP A 418 19.96 -13.79 -17.59
C ASP A 418 21.04 -14.44 -18.50
N VAL A 419 21.63 -15.58 -18.08
CA VAL A 419 22.67 -16.28 -18.87
C VAL A 419 22.10 -17.50 -19.60
N TYR A 420 21.73 -17.33 -20.86
CA TYR A 420 21.29 -18.45 -21.71
C TYR A 420 22.26 -19.65 -21.78
N PRO A 421 21.79 -20.90 -21.55
CA PRO A 421 20.39 -21.33 -21.32
C PRO A 421 19.98 -21.43 -19.84
N LEU A 422 20.79 -20.94 -18.89
CA LEU A 422 20.52 -21.06 -17.46
C LEU A 422 19.44 -20.11 -16.97
N ASP A 423 19.20 -19.00 -17.66
CA ASP A 423 18.09 -18.08 -17.41
C ASP A 423 16.72 -18.75 -17.55
N GLU A 424 16.60 -19.77 -18.40
CA GLU A 424 15.40 -20.63 -18.48
C GLU A 424 15.15 -21.44 -17.19
N LEU A 425 16.08 -21.43 -16.23
CA LEU A 425 15.92 -22.06 -14.92
C LEU A 425 15.61 -21.06 -13.81
N ASP A 426 15.60 -19.74 -14.10
CA ASP A 426 15.48 -18.65 -13.12
C ASP A 426 14.05 -18.54 -12.58
N GLU A 427 13.66 -19.50 -11.75
CA GLU A 427 12.29 -19.66 -11.26
C GLU A 427 12.25 -20.09 -9.80
N ASP A 428 11.07 -19.95 -9.18
CA ASP A 428 10.77 -20.42 -7.83
C ASP A 428 10.12 -21.82 -7.79
N TRP A 429 10.81 -22.78 -8.42
CA TRP A 429 10.38 -24.16 -8.65
C TRP A 429 9.69 -24.82 -7.45
N SER A 430 8.44 -25.26 -7.62
CA SER A 430 7.75 -26.08 -6.63
C SER A 430 8.37 -27.47 -6.54
N VAL A 431 8.73 -27.88 -5.32
CA VAL A 431 9.37 -29.17 -5.07
C VAL A 431 8.29 -30.25 -5.01
N VAL A 432 8.14 -31.01 -6.11
CA VAL A 432 7.19 -32.13 -6.20
C VAL A 432 7.63 -33.28 -5.30
N SER A 433 8.91 -33.62 -5.37
CA SER A 433 9.53 -34.61 -4.50
C SER A 433 11.04 -34.49 -4.54
N PHE A 434 11.71 -34.92 -3.48
CA PHE A 434 13.17 -34.96 -3.47
C PHE A 434 13.71 -36.16 -2.71
N SER A 435 14.97 -36.47 -3.00
CA SER A 435 15.78 -37.47 -2.33
C SER A 435 17.26 -37.11 -2.50
N ASN A 436 18.16 -37.84 -1.85
CA ASN A 436 19.59 -37.62 -2.01
C ASN A 436 20.14 -37.87 -3.42
N THR A 437 19.33 -38.34 -4.38
CA THR A 437 19.76 -38.68 -5.76
C THR A 437 18.91 -38.07 -6.87
N LEU A 438 17.73 -37.55 -6.55
CA LEU A 438 16.77 -37.02 -7.52
C LEU A 438 15.97 -35.90 -6.87
N ILE A 439 15.85 -34.76 -7.57
CA ILE A 439 14.98 -33.64 -7.23
C ILE A 439 14.02 -33.43 -8.39
N ASP A 440 12.74 -33.56 -8.11
CA ASP A 440 11.65 -33.35 -9.07
C ASP A 440 10.98 -32.01 -8.77
N LEU A 441 11.00 -31.14 -9.78
CA LEU A 441 10.53 -29.77 -9.71
C LEU A 441 9.46 -29.55 -10.78
N ILE A 442 8.49 -28.70 -10.46
CA ILE A 442 7.47 -28.23 -11.40
C ILE A 442 7.25 -26.74 -11.22
N GLU A 443 6.96 -26.07 -12.33
CA GLU A 443 6.42 -24.71 -12.34
C GLU A 443 4.87 -24.82 -12.30
N GLU A 444 4.22 -24.19 -11.33
CA GLU A 444 2.78 -24.39 -11.06
C GLU A 444 1.86 -23.32 -11.70
N ASN A 445 2.38 -22.36 -12.47
CA ASN A 445 1.61 -21.18 -12.88
C ASN A 445 0.91 -21.29 -14.25
N ASP A 446 1.07 -22.37 -15.02
CA ASP A 446 0.35 -22.54 -16.30
C ASP A 446 -0.26 -23.95 -16.53
N ASP A 447 -1.28 -24.03 -17.40
CA ASP A 447 -2.06 -25.25 -17.72
C ASP A 447 -1.19 -26.41 -18.26
N ASP A 448 0.06 -26.12 -18.67
CA ASP A 448 1.11 -27.05 -19.11
C ASP A 448 2.48 -26.64 -18.50
N GLY A 449 2.60 -26.55 -17.16
CA GLY A 449 3.82 -26.04 -16.50
C GLY A 449 5.14 -26.81 -16.74
N ASP A 450 6.25 -26.08 -16.63
CA ASP A 450 7.60 -26.60 -16.84
C ASP A 450 7.97 -27.70 -15.85
N ILE A 451 8.75 -28.67 -16.33
CA ILE A 451 9.23 -29.79 -15.50
C ILE A 451 10.75 -29.83 -15.51
N LEU A 452 11.36 -29.63 -14.34
CA LEU A 452 12.79 -29.71 -14.15
C LEU A 452 13.16 -30.88 -13.24
N LYS A 453 14.18 -31.66 -13.63
CA LYS A 453 14.69 -32.76 -12.81
C LYS A 453 16.20 -32.72 -12.71
N PHE A 454 16.70 -32.59 -11.48
CA PHE A 454 18.11 -32.80 -11.18
C PHE A 454 18.35 -34.25 -10.78
N GLU A 455 19.31 -34.90 -11.44
CA GLU A 455 19.87 -36.18 -10.99
C GLU A 455 21.32 -35.99 -10.54
N LYS A 456 21.71 -36.78 -9.54
CA LYS A 456 23.06 -36.71 -8.98
C LYS A 456 24.07 -37.40 -9.88
N LEU A 457 25.24 -36.79 -10.06
CA LEU A 457 26.34 -37.29 -10.90
C LEU A 457 27.02 -38.57 -10.40
#